data_AF-A0A257TC58-F1
#
_entry.id   AF-A0A257TC58-F1
#
_cell.length_a   1.000
_cell.length_b   1.000
_cell.length_c   1.000
_cell.angle_alpha   90.00
_cell.angle_beta   90.00
_cell.angle_gamma   90.00
#
_symmetry.space_group_name_H-M   'P 1'
#
loop_
_entity.id
_entity.type
_entity.pdbx_description
1 polymer ?
#
loop_
_entity_poly.entity_id
_entity_poly.type
_entity_poly.pdbx_seq_one_letter_code
_entity_poly.pdbx_strand_id
1 'polypeptide(L)'
;MSHLRYDLTTTDWVIFAPSRALRPHHLPSPAPSAHSPAVPCPFCPGNEAFTPPEIYVARGSGPSSPSNWLVRVMPNKFPALRIEEE
;
A
#
# COMPACT_ATOMS: atom_id res chain seq x y z
N MET A 1 6.79 -1.56 32.91
CA MET A 1 7.88 -0.58 33.03
C MET A 1 7.96 0.21 31.73
N SER A 2 8.20 1.51 31.82
CA SER A 2 8.42 2.37 30.65
C SER A 2 9.90 2.76 30.59
N HIS A 3 10.46 2.77 29.39
CA HIS A 3 11.86 3.15 29.16
C HIS A 3 12.04 3.79 27.79
N LEU A 4 13.17 4.48 27.60
CA LEU A 4 13.58 5.05 26.33
C LEU A 4 14.51 4.07 25.59
N ARG A 5 14.38 4.00 24.27
CA ARG A 5 15.31 3.28 23.38
C ARG A 5 15.75 4.23 22.27
N TYR A 6 17.03 4.28 22.00
CA TYR A 6 17.54 5.03 20.86
C TYR A 6 17.56 4.12 19.62
N ASP A 7 16.96 4.58 18.53
CA ASP A 7 16.92 3.88 17.25
C ASP A 7 18.01 4.46 16.34
N LEU A 8 18.97 3.62 15.95
CA LEU A 8 20.09 4.02 15.09
C LEU A 8 19.66 4.25 13.63
N THR A 9 18.52 3.68 13.20
CA THR A 9 18.02 3.82 11.82
C THR A 9 17.35 5.17 11.60
N THR A 10 16.75 5.74 12.65
CA THR A 10 16.12 7.06 12.63
C THR A 10 16.94 8.13 13.35
N THR A 11 17.97 7.72 14.09
CA THR A 11 18.79 8.58 14.95
C THR A 11 17.98 9.36 15.98
N ASP A 12 16.96 8.70 16.56
CA ASP A 12 16.04 9.34 17.51
C ASP A 12 15.65 8.42 18.67
N TRP A 13 15.09 9.01 19.72
CA TRP A 13 14.62 8.30 20.92
C TRP A 13 13.15 7.91 20.81
N VAL A 14 12.85 6.65 21.10
CA VAL A 14 11.51 6.09 21.16
C VAL A 14 11.12 5.77 22.60
N ILE A 15 9.92 6.17 22.99
CA ILE A 15 9.31 5.79 24.26
C ILE A 15 8.68 4.40 24.13
N PHE A 16 9.16 3.43 24.91
CA PHE A 16 8.55 2.12 25.03
C PHE A 16 7.73 2.05 26.33
N ALA A 17 6.40 1.93 26.21
CA ALA A 17 5.49 1.93 27.37
C ALA A 17 4.32 0.93 27.19
N PRO A 18 4.55 -0.38 27.40
CA PRO A 18 3.56 -1.44 27.14
C PRO A 18 2.22 -1.24 27.85
N SER A 19 2.26 -0.73 29.09
CA SER A 19 1.06 -0.49 29.89
C SER A 19 0.09 0.52 29.26
N ARG A 20 0.52 1.34 28.28
CA ARG A 20 -0.38 2.24 27.54
C ARG A 20 -1.45 1.50 26.75
N ALA A 21 -1.20 0.25 26.34
CA ALA A 21 -2.19 -0.57 25.62
C ALA A 21 -3.42 -0.90 26.48
N LEU A 22 -3.30 -0.86 27.82
CA LEU A 22 -4.41 -1.11 28.75
C LEU A 22 -5.28 0.12 28.98
N ARG A 23 -4.93 1.29 28.41
CA ARG A 23 -5.71 2.50 28.56
C ARG A 23 -7.07 2.31 27.87
N PRO A 24 -8.20 2.55 28.55
CA PRO A 24 -9.50 2.52 27.91
C PRO A 24 -9.58 3.54 26.76
N HIS A 25 -10.01 3.10 25.59
CA HIS A 25 -10.32 3.96 24.45
C HIS A 25 -11.84 4.06 24.29
N HIS A 26 -12.40 5.26 24.47
CA HIS A 26 -13.84 5.52 24.28
C HIS A 26 -14.22 5.83 22.83
N LEU A 27 -13.31 5.60 21.87
CA LEU A 27 -13.59 5.89 20.47
C LEU A 27 -14.49 4.80 19.88
N PRO A 28 -15.54 5.16 19.14
CA PRO A 28 -16.32 4.18 18.40
C PRO A 28 -15.40 3.44 17.44
N SER A 29 -15.61 2.13 17.29
CA SER A 29 -14.95 1.37 16.22
C SER A 29 -15.10 2.14 14.93
N PRO A 30 -14.03 2.35 14.14
CA PRO A 30 -14.20 2.89 12.80
C PRO A 30 -15.26 2.03 12.11
N ALA A 31 -16.27 2.69 11.55
CA ALA A 31 -17.27 1.99 10.77
C ALA A 31 -16.52 1.14 9.72
N PRO A 32 -16.91 -0.12 9.49
CA PRO A 32 -16.36 -0.86 8.37
C PRO A 32 -16.49 0.03 7.15
N SER A 33 -15.38 0.24 6.44
CA SER A 33 -15.35 1.12 5.27
C SER A 33 -16.55 0.78 4.40
N ALA A 34 -17.52 1.69 4.32
CA ALA A 34 -18.61 1.57 3.37
C ALA A 34 -17.93 1.42 2.02
N HIS A 35 -18.09 0.25 1.39
CA HIS A 35 -17.56 0.05 0.06
C HIS A 35 -18.29 1.06 -0.82
N SER A 36 -17.60 2.14 -1.17
CA SER A 36 -18.05 3.10 -2.16
C SER A 36 -18.47 2.32 -3.42
N PRO A 37 -19.51 2.77 -4.14
CA PRO A 37 -20.12 2.00 -5.21
C PRO A 37 -19.08 1.51 -6.23
N ALA A 38 -19.36 0.34 -6.79
CA ALA A 38 -18.56 -0.53 -7.65
C ALA A 38 -17.79 0.15 -8.79
N VAL A 39 -16.76 0.95 -8.47
CA VAL A 39 -15.73 1.27 -9.45
C VAL A 39 -14.97 -0.03 -9.70
N PRO A 40 -14.87 -0.51 -10.95
CA PRO A 40 -14.07 -1.68 -11.26
C PRO A 40 -12.64 -1.41 -10.80
N CYS A 41 -12.14 -2.28 -9.93
CA CYS A 41 -10.79 -2.23 -9.37
C CYS A 41 -9.75 -2.13 -10.50
N PRO A 42 -9.05 -0.99 -10.69
CA PRO A 42 -8.12 -0.80 -11.79
C PRO A 42 -6.92 -1.76 -11.75
N PHE A 43 -6.57 -2.25 -10.56
CA PHE A 43 -5.44 -3.16 -10.35
C PHE A 43 -5.81 -4.64 -10.44
N CYS A 44 -7.10 -4.95 -10.59
CA CYS A 44 -7.55 -6.34 -10.68
C CYS A 44 -7.29 -6.90 -12.08
N PRO A 45 -7.03 -8.21 -12.23
CA PRO A 45 -6.82 -8.81 -13.55
C PRO A 45 -8.00 -8.59 -14.50
N GLY A 46 -7.74 -8.29 -15.77
CA GLY A 46 -8.74 -7.98 -16.80
C GLY A 46 -9.06 -6.49 -16.94
N ASN A 47 -8.57 -5.66 -16.01
CA ASN A 47 -8.79 -4.22 -15.98
C ASN A 47 -7.52 -3.43 -16.33
N GLU A 48 -6.55 -4.05 -16.99
CA GLU A 48 -5.22 -3.48 -17.25
C GLU A 48 -5.29 -2.15 -18.05
N ALA A 49 -6.34 -1.97 -18.86
CA ALA A 49 -6.61 -0.73 -19.60
C ALA A 49 -6.92 0.49 -18.70
N PHE A 50 -7.29 0.29 -17.44
CA PHE A 50 -7.52 1.39 -16.49
C PHE A 50 -6.24 1.89 -15.81
N THR A 51 -5.11 1.21 -16.04
CA THR A 51 -3.80 1.56 -15.49
C THR A 51 -2.90 2.17 -16.56
N PRO A 52 -1.93 3.03 -16.19
CA PRO A 52 -0.87 3.43 -17.11
C PRO A 52 -0.10 2.21 -17.67
N PRO A 53 0.58 2.35 -18.82
CA PRO A 53 1.40 1.29 -19.39
C PRO A 53 2.39 0.70 -18.38
N GLU A 54 2.47 -0.62 -18.35
CA GLU A 54 3.39 -1.33 -17.46
C GLU A 54 4.85 -1.11 -17.87
N ILE A 55 5.70 -0.90 -16.86
CA ILE A 55 7.16 -0.83 -17.00
C ILE A 55 7.75 -2.24 -16.96
N TYR A 56 7.16 -3.13 -16.15
CA TYR A 56 7.61 -4.50 -15.98
C TYR A 56 6.45 -5.42 -15.56
N VAL A 57 6.51 -6.68 -15.99
CA VAL A 57 5.57 -7.74 -15.57
C VAL A 57 6.31 -9.03 -15.28
N ALA A 58 6.06 -9.57 -14.09
CA ALA A 58 6.40 -10.95 -13.75
C ALA A 58 5.22 -11.86 -14.13
N ARG A 59 5.42 -12.75 -15.11
CA ARG A 59 4.42 -13.75 -15.51
C ARG A 59 4.71 -15.11 -14.90
N GLY A 60 3.66 -15.85 -14.53
CA GLY A 60 3.78 -17.22 -14.03
C GLY A 60 4.03 -18.23 -15.16
N SER A 61 4.28 -19.49 -14.79
CA SER A 61 4.33 -20.60 -15.75
C SER A 61 2.92 -20.93 -16.25
N GLY A 62 2.66 -20.73 -17.54
CA GLY A 62 1.36 -21.01 -18.16
C GLY A 62 1.20 -20.32 -19.51
N PRO A 63 0.06 -20.51 -20.19
CA PRO A 63 -0.21 -19.82 -21.45
C PRO A 63 -0.13 -18.31 -21.26
N SER A 64 0.51 -17.61 -22.20
CA SER A 64 0.64 -16.16 -22.16
C SER A 64 -0.74 -15.53 -22.37
N SER A 65 -1.35 -15.04 -21.29
CA SER A 65 -2.54 -14.20 -21.30
C SER A 65 -2.21 -12.84 -20.69
N PRO A 66 -2.83 -11.73 -21.15
CA PRO A 66 -2.63 -10.39 -20.61
C PRO A 66 -2.85 -10.32 -19.10
N SER A 67 -3.73 -11.17 -18.55
CA SER A 67 -4.09 -11.22 -17.13
C SER A 67 -3.39 -12.34 -16.35
N ASN A 68 -2.50 -13.11 -16.99
CA ASN A 68 -1.72 -14.18 -16.35
C ASN A 68 -0.39 -13.64 -15.80
N TRP A 69 -0.48 -12.59 -14.98
CA TRP A 69 0.65 -11.99 -14.29
C TRP A 69 0.60 -12.31 -12.80
N LEU A 70 1.78 -12.46 -12.19
CA LEU A 70 1.93 -12.54 -10.74
C LEU A 70 2.05 -11.14 -10.14
N VAL A 71 2.81 -10.27 -10.82
CA VAL A 71 3.04 -8.88 -10.41
C VAL A 71 3.18 -7.99 -11.65
N ARG A 72 2.60 -6.78 -11.59
CA ARG A 72 2.79 -5.71 -12.57
C ARG A 72 3.43 -4.49 -11.90
N VAL A 73 4.38 -3.85 -12.57
CA VAL A 73 4.96 -2.57 -12.20
C VAL A 73 4.51 -1.54 -13.22
N MET A 74 3.90 -0.45 -12.75
CA MET A 74 3.34 0.61 -13.58
C MET A 74 3.60 1.96 -12.91
N PRO A 75 3.75 3.05 -13.67
CA PRO A 75 3.88 4.37 -13.07
C PRO A 75 2.58 4.74 -12.36
N ASN A 76 2.69 5.53 -11.29
CA ASN A 76 1.52 6.07 -10.63
C ASN A 76 0.84 7.08 -11.57
N LYS A 77 -0.47 6.92 -11.82
CA LYS A 77 -1.27 7.83 -12.65
C LYS A 77 -1.36 9.25 -12.08
N PHE A 78 -1.24 9.38 -10.75
CA PHE A 78 -1.23 10.65 -10.02
C PHE A 78 0.04 10.72 -9.18
N PRO A 79 1.22 10.85 -9.80
CA PRO A 79 2.48 10.71 -9.10
C PRO A 79 2.75 11.94 -8.24
N ALA A 80 3.31 11.74 -7.04
CA ALA A 80 3.69 12.83 -6.15
C ALA A 80 4.90 13.63 -6.69
N LEU A 81 5.76 12.98 -7.47
CA LEU A 81 6.96 13.53 -8.09
C LEU A 81 7.03 13.07 -9.56
N ARG A 82 7.62 13.90 -10.42
CA ARG A 82 7.92 13.54 -11.82
C ARG A 82 9.42 13.33 -11.97
N ILE A 83 9.82 12.61 -13.01
CA ILE A 83 11.23 12.59 -13.41
C ILE A 83 11.53 13.98 -13.94
N GLU A 84 12.47 14.69 -13.31
CA GLU A 84 12.96 15.96 -13.86
C GLU A 84 13.52 15.64 -15.25
N GLU A 85 12.98 16.27 -16.30
CA GLU A 85 13.23 16.08 -17.75
C GLU A 85 12.05 15.55 -18.60
N GLU A 86 10.80 15.85 -18.19
CA GLU A 86 9.73 16.18 -19.15
C GLU A 86 8.93 17.43 -18.74
#